data_AF-A0AAW6HWM2-F1
#
_entry.id   AF-A0AAW6HWM2-F1
#
_cell.length_a   1.000
_cell.length_b   1.000
_cell.length_c   1.000
_cell.angle_alpha   90.00
_cell.angle_beta   90.00
_cell.angle_gamma   90.00
#
_symmetry.space_group_name_H-M   'P 1'
#
loop_
_entity.id
_entity.type
_entity.pdbx_description
1 polymer ?
#
loop_
_entity_poly.entity_id
_entity_poly.type
_entity_poly.pdbx_seq_one_letter_code
_entity_poly.pdbx_strand_id
1 'polypeptide(L)'
;MFNTPKPVSLIERILSVTTDKEAWVLDFFAGSGTTAHAVAKLNAEDGGHRRFILISNTEATQAQPDKNLCRDVCAERLRRVLSGYTNTKGQAVAGLGGGFAYLRARRIPRHRLNYEIGPCRSVACAATAAWQTTDTVAGM
;
A
#
# COMPACT_ATOMS: atom_id res chain seq x y z
N MET A 1 -11.65 -1.89 -13.99
CA MET A 1 -10.56 -1.56 -14.92
C MET A 1 -10.09 -0.14 -14.59
N PHE A 2 -8.79 0.08 -14.34
CA PHE A 2 -8.24 1.40 -14.03
C PHE A 2 -7.61 1.94 -15.32
N ASN A 3 -8.04 3.09 -15.83
CA ASN A 3 -7.73 3.50 -17.22
C ASN A 3 -6.32 4.07 -17.41
N THR A 4 -5.67 4.58 -16.36
CA THR A 4 -4.35 5.23 -16.45
C THR A 4 -3.47 4.94 -15.22
N PRO A 5 -3.21 3.66 -14.88
CA PRO A 5 -2.29 3.36 -13.80
C PRO A 5 -0.89 3.87 -14.15
N LYS A 6 -0.18 4.42 -13.16
CA LYS A 6 1.24 4.78 -13.32
C LYS A 6 2.01 3.54 -13.79
N PRO A 7 2.92 3.64 -14.78
CA PRO A 7 3.78 2.51 -15.17
C PRO A 7 4.67 2.09 -14.00
N VAL A 8 4.74 0.79 -13.70
CA VAL A 8 5.53 0.27 -12.58
C VAL A 8 7.02 0.57 -12.77
N SER A 9 7.53 0.40 -14.00
CA SER A 9 8.92 0.66 -14.37
C SER A 9 9.37 2.10 -14.10
N LEU A 10 8.47 3.07 -14.26
CA LEU A 10 8.76 4.48 -13.95
C LEU A 10 9.00 4.65 -12.44
N ILE A 11 8.17 4.03 -11.61
CA ILE A 11 8.32 4.13 -10.15
C ILE A 11 9.54 3.35 -9.67
N GLU A 12 9.82 2.17 -10.21
CA GLU A 12 11.05 1.42 -9.94
C GLU A 12 12.30 2.27 -10.24
N ARG A 13 12.32 2.95 -11.39
CA ARG A 13 13.42 3.84 -11.78
C ARG A 13 13.60 4.99 -10.81
N ILE A 14 12.51 5.60 -10.34
CA ILE A 14 12.57 6.68 -9.35
C ILE A 14 13.12 6.15 -8.02
N LEU A 15 12.57 5.04 -7.52
CA LEU A 15 12.96 4.48 -6.22
C LEU A 15 14.42 4.00 -6.21
N SER A 16 14.88 3.35 -7.28
CA SER A 16 16.27 2.87 -7.38
C SER A 16 17.31 3.99 -7.34
N VAL A 17 16.97 5.22 -7.74
CA VAL A 17 17.89 6.37 -7.74
C VAL A 17 17.74 7.23 -6.48
N THR A 18 16.57 7.21 -5.84
CA THR A 18 16.24 8.14 -4.75
C THR A 18 16.19 7.49 -3.36
N THR A 19 16.20 6.17 -3.26
CA THR A 19 16.00 5.46 -2.00
C THR A 19 17.05 4.40 -1.72
N ASP A 20 17.46 4.32 -0.46
CA ASP A 20 18.23 3.21 0.06
C ASP A 20 17.35 1.96 0.25
N LYS A 21 18.00 0.82 0.49
CA LYS A 21 17.34 -0.48 0.66
C LYS A 21 16.43 -0.57 1.89
N GLU A 22 16.53 0.36 2.84
CA GLU A 22 15.74 0.40 4.08
C GLU A 22 14.71 1.55 4.12
N ALA A 23 14.53 2.26 3.00
CA ALA A 23 13.76 3.48 2.97
C ALA A 23 12.25 3.27 3.21
N TRP A 24 11.61 4.32 3.72
CA TRP A 24 10.15 4.44 3.78
C TRP A 24 9.64 5.25 2.58
N VAL A 25 8.69 4.67 1.84
CA VAL A 25 8.08 5.28 0.66
C VAL A 25 6.64 5.66 0.96
N LEU A 26 6.32 6.94 0.89
CA LEU A 26 4.98 7.47 1.15
C LEU A 26 4.33 7.96 -0.15
N ASP A 27 3.13 7.45 -0.43
CA ASP A 27 2.33 7.85 -1.59
C ASP A 27 0.92 8.27 -1.17
N PHE A 28 0.65 9.58 -1.23
CA PHE A 28 -0.63 10.17 -0.87
C PHE A 28 -1.74 9.95 -1.92
N PHE A 29 -1.38 9.48 -3.11
CA PHE A 29 -2.27 9.29 -4.24
C PHE A 29 -2.05 7.91 -4.86
N ALA A 30 -2.12 6.88 -4.02
CA ALA A 30 -1.75 5.53 -4.38
C ALA A 30 -2.56 4.99 -5.58
N GLY A 31 -3.85 5.35 -5.68
CA GLY A 31 -4.73 4.91 -6.75
C GLY A 31 -4.78 3.38 -6.82
N SER A 32 -4.27 2.80 -7.91
CA SER A 32 -4.14 1.34 -8.07
C SER A 32 -3.07 0.70 -7.18
N GLY A 33 -2.20 1.48 -6.54
CA GLY A 33 -1.14 1.02 -5.64
C GLY A 33 0.21 0.75 -6.31
N THR A 34 0.42 1.23 -7.55
CA THR A 34 1.63 0.94 -8.36
C THR A 34 2.92 1.07 -7.55
N THR A 35 3.02 2.07 -6.69
CA THR A 35 4.18 2.35 -5.84
C THR A 35 4.59 1.16 -4.96
N ALA A 36 3.65 0.55 -4.23
CA ALA A 36 3.97 -0.60 -3.38
C ALA A 36 4.35 -1.86 -4.18
N HIS A 37 3.90 -1.99 -5.42
CA HIS A 37 4.34 -3.08 -6.29
C HIS A 37 5.78 -2.86 -6.77
N ALA A 38 6.14 -1.64 -7.14
CA ALA A 38 7.53 -1.29 -7.45
C ALA A 38 8.45 -1.56 -6.25
N VAL A 39 8.01 -1.20 -5.03
CA VAL A 39 8.75 -1.49 -3.78
C VAL A 39 8.94 -3.00 -3.58
N ALA A 40 7.87 -3.79 -3.64
CA ALA A 40 7.95 -5.24 -3.46
C ALA A 40 8.89 -5.90 -4.49
N LYS A 41 8.84 -5.42 -5.74
CA LYS A 41 9.70 -5.93 -6.81
C LYS A 41 11.17 -5.58 -6.59
N LEU A 42 11.48 -4.33 -6.23
CA LEU A 42 12.85 -3.92 -5.93
C LEU A 42 13.42 -4.71 -4.75
N ASN A 43 12.63 -4.91 -3.68
CA ASN A 43 13.06 -5.74 -2.55
C ASN A 43 13.35 -7.19 -2.95
N ALA A 44 12.55 -7.76 -3.87
CA ALA A 44 12.79 -9.10 -4.40
C ALA A 44 14.03 -9.17 -5.32
N GLU A 45 14.31 -8.10 -6.07
CA GLU A 45 15.44 -8.01 -7.00
C GLU A 45 16.78 -7.74 -6.31
N ASP A 46 16.81 -6.83 -5.33
CA ASP A 46 18.04 -6.36 -4.69
C ASP A 46 18.22 -6.82 -3.23
N GLY A 47 17.28 -7.61 -2.72
CA GLY A 47 17.27 -8.12 -1.35
C GLY A 47 17.05 -7.04 -0.28
N GLY A 48 16.52 -5.87 -0.65
CA GLY A 48 16.23 -4.79 0.28
C GLY A 48 14.99 -5.01 1.15
N HIS A 49 14.81 -4.13 2.14
CA HIS A 49 13.67 -4.13 3.06
C HIS A 49 12.95 -2.78 3.09
N ARG A 50 12.77 -2.18 1.89
CA ARG A 50 12.02 -0.93 1.72
C ARG A 50 10.58 -1.14 2.18
N ARG A 51 10.04 -0.15 2.88
CA ARG A 51 8.68 -0.15 3.43
C ARG A 51 7.85 0.93 2.76
N PHE A 52 6.55 0.74 2.69
CA PHE A 52 5.65 1.70 2.07
C PHE A 52 4.47 2.08 2.96
N ILE A 53 3.97 3.29 2.76
CA ILE A 53 2.69 3.78 3.28
C ILE A 53 1.93 4.33 2.08
N LEU A 54 0.83 3.68 1.75
CA LEU A 54 -0.07 4.12 0.69
C LEU A 54 -1.27 4.84 1.28
N ILE A 55 -1.75 5.87 0.61
CA ILE A 55 -2.94 6.60 1.00
C ILE A 55 -3.78 6.82 -0.25
N SER A 56 -5.07 6.54 -0.12
CA SER A 56 -6.07 6.77 -1.18
C SER A 56 -7.41 7.07 -0.55
N ASN A 57 -8.21 7.86 -1.27
CA ASN A 57 -9.63 8.05 -1.00
C ASN A 57 -10.44 6.84 -1.52
N THR A 58 -11.68 6.70 -1.06
CA THR A 58 -12.63 5.69 -1.55
C THR A 58 -13.12 5.99 -2.96
N GLU A 59 -13.17 7.27 -3.35
CA GLU A 59 -13.85 7.78 -4.55
C GLU A 59 -15.35 7.46 -4.60
N ALA A 60 -15.97 7.23 -3.44
CA ALA A 60 -17.41 7.09 -3.34
C ALA A 60 -18.09 8.38 -3.81
N THR A 61 -19.14 8.23 -4.61
CA THR A 61 -19.98 9.34 -5.09
C THR A 61 -21.43 9.07 -4.70
N GLN A 62 -22.33 10.06 -4.80
CA GLN A 62 -23.75 9.81 -4.50
C GLN A 62 -24.36 8.72 -5.38
N ALA A 63 -23.91 8.60 -6.64
CA ALA A 63 -24.35 7.55 -7.55
C ALA A 63 -23.73 6.18 -7.25
N GLN A 64 -22.57 6.15 -6.57
CA GLN A 64 -21.83 4.93 -6.23
C GLN A 64 -21.27 5.04 -4.80
N PRO A 65 -22.14 4.93 -3.78
CA PRO A 65 -21.74 5.11 -2.38
C PRO A 65 -20.81 3.99 -1.88
N ASP A 66 -20.93 2.79 -2.46
CA ASP A 66 -20.17 1.61 -2.05
C ASP A 66 -18.79 1.52 -2.72
N LYS A 67 -18.49 2.40 -3.68
CA LYS A 67 -17.22 2.40 -4.38
C LYS A 67 -16.07 2.65 -3.39
N ASN A 68 -15.14 1.72 -3.31
CA ASN A 68 -13.95 1.87 -2.49
C ASN A 68 -12.70 1.47 -3.28
N LEU A 69 -12.11 2.44 -3.96
CA LEU A 69 -10.93 2.21 -4.79
C LEU A 69 -9.79 1.52 -4.02
N CYS A 70 -9.56 1.94 -2.77
CA CYS A 70 -8.46 1.41 -2.01
C CYS A 70 -8.68 -0.05 -1.60
N ARG A 71 -9.90 -0.42 -1.21
CA ARG A 71 -10.25 -1.81 -0.86
C ARG A 71 -10.27 -2.70 -2.10
N ASP A 72 -10.96 -2.27 -3.14
CA ASP A 72 -11.38 -3.16 -4.21
C ASP A 72 -10.35 -3.26 -5.34
N VAL A 73 -9.50 -2.24 -5.50
CA VAL A 73 -8.46 -2.21 -6.54
C VAL A 73 -7.06 -2.22 -5.94
N CYS A 74 -6.75 -1.31 -5.03
CA CYS A 74 -5.38 -1.19 -4.50
C CYS A 74 -4.99 -2.40 -3.65
N ALA A 75 -5.82 -2.75 -2.66
CA ALA A 75 -5.56 -3.86 -1.75
C ALA A 75 -5.61 -5.21 -2.47
N GLU A 76 -6.58 -5.43 -3.35
CA GLU A 76 -6.62 -6.63 -4.23
C GLU A 76 -5.39 -6.72 -5.14
N ARG A 77 -4.99 -5.57 -5.71
CA ARG A 77 -3.68 -5.28 -6.31
C ARG A 77 -2.55 -5.99 -5.56
N LEU A 78 -2.35 -5.54 -4.33
CA LEU A 78 -1.24 -5.93 -3.49
C LEU A 78 -1.34 -7.37 -3.01
N ARG A 79 -2.54 -7.86 -2.67
CA ARG A 79 -2.73 -9.27 -2.30
C ARG A 79 -2.22 -10.20 -3.38
N ARG A 80 -2.57 -9.94 -4.65
CA ARG A 80 -2.13 -10.77 -5.78
C ARG A 80 -0.63 -10.66 -6.03
N VAL A 81 -0.08 -9.45 -5.97
CA VAL A 81 1.35 -9.22 -6.19
C VAL A 81 2.21 -9.89 -5.11
N LEU A 82 1.80 -9.82 -3.85
CA LEU A 82 2.56 -10.37 -2.72
C LEU A 82 2.40 -11.88 -2.60
N SER A 83 1.18 -12.41 -2.79
CA SER A 83 0.86 -13.85 -2.64
C SER A 83 1.13 -14.67 -3.91
N GLY A 84 1.23 -14.02 -5.06
CA GLY A 84 1.22 -14.67 -6.37
C GLY A 84 -0.19 -14.81 -6.93
N TYR A 85 -0.27 -15.01 -8.24
CA TYR A 85 -1.54 -15.19 -8.95
C TYR A 85 -1.36 -15.97 -10.26
N THR A 86 -2.46 -16.54 -10.76
CA THR A 86 -2.48 -17.19 -12.08
C THR A 86 -2.95 -16.20 -13.14
N ASN A 87 -2.16 -16.03 -14.20
CA ASN A 87 -2.54 -15.21 -15.34
C ASN A 87 -3.67 -15.89 -16.15
N THR A 88 -4.39 -15.13 -16.96
CA THR A 88 -5.38 -15.62 -17.95
C THR A 88 -4.79 -16.66 -18.90
N LYS A 89 -3.46 -16.68 -19.09
CA LYS A 89 -2.72 -17.68 -19.87
C LYS A 89 -2.42 -18.99 -19.11
N GLY A 90 -2.95 -19.16 -17.90
CA GLY A 90 -2.73 -20.35 -17.06
C GLY A 90 -1.36 -20.43 -16.39
N GLN A 91 -0.51 -19.42 -16.55
CA GLN A 91 0.83 -19.38 -15.96
C GLN A 91 0.74 -18.86 -14.51
N ALA A 92 1.32 -19.60 -13.57
CA ALA A 92 1.46 -19.18 -12.18
C ALA A 92 2.60 -18.16 -12.06
N VAL A 93 2.28 -16.97 -11.58
CA VAL A 93 3.26 -15.94 -11.21
C VAL A 93 3.50 -16.06 -9.71
N ALA A 94 4.75 -16.31 -9.33
CA ALA A 94 5.14 -16.37 -7.92
C ALA A 94 4.92 -15.02 -7.25
N GLY A 95 4.51 -15.06 -5.98
CA GLY A 95 4.38 -13.86 -5.17
C GLY A 95 5.73 -13.24 -4.86
N LEU A 96 5.78 -11.92 -4.78
CA LEU A 96 6.99 -11.18 -4.40
C LEU A 96 7.29 -11.25 -2.89
N GLY A 97 6.38 -11.83 -2.11
CA GLY A 97 6.50 -11.95 -0.66
C GLY A 97 6.21 -10.65 0.08
N GLY A 98 6.04 -10.76 1.40
CA GLY A 98 5.65 -9.64 2.26
C GLY A 98 4.16 -9.61 2.60
N GLY A 99 3.73 -8.51 3.20
CA GLY A 99 2.36 -8.34 3.67
C GLY A 99 1.96 -6.87 3.74
N PHE A 100 0.68 -6.61 3.97
CA PHE A 100 0.23 -5.27 4.31
C PHE A 100 -1.00 -5.30 5.23
N ALA A 101 -1.10 -4.34 6.16
CA ALA A 101 -2.30 -4.11 6.96
C ALA A 101 -3.14 -3.02 6.32
N TYR A 102 -4.45 -3.24 6.13
CA TYR A 102 -5.37 -2.22 5.61
C TYR A 102 -6.03 -1.44 6.75
N LEU A 103 -5.81 -0.12 6.80
CA LEU A 103 -6.37 0.75 7.83
C LEU A 103 -7.41 1.73 7.26
N ARG A 104 -8.39 2.14 8.06
CA ARG A 104 -9.33 3.20 7.68
C ARG A 104 -9.25 4.36 8.65
N ALA A 105 -9.10 5.57 8.10
CA ALA A 105 -9.22 6.77 8.90
C ALA A 105 -10.68 6.99 9.33
N ARG A 106 -10.86 7.44 10.55
CA ARG A 106 -12.15 7.92 11.06
C ARG A 106 -12.06 9.41 11.33
N ARG A 107 -13.13 10.14 11.03
CA ARG A 107 -13.23 11.56 11.38
C ARG A 107 -13.22 11.71 12.89
N ILE A 108 -12.32 12.52 13.42
CA ILE A 108 -12.33 12.93 14.82
C ILE A 108 -13.11 14.25 14.93
N PRO A 109 -14.16 14.34 15.77
CA PRO A 109 -14.87 15.59 16.00
C PRO A 109 -13.94 16.69 16.53
N ARG A 110 -14.14 17.94 16.10
CA ARG A 110 -13.26 19.07 16.46
C ARG A 110 -13.11 19.26 17.98
N HIS A 111 -14.17 19.00 18.75
CA HIS A 111 -14.14 19.10 20.22
C HIS A 111 -13.25 18.05 20.90
N ARG A 112 -12.86 16.97 20.22
CA ARG A 112 -11.93 15.94 20.71
C ARG A 112 -10.48 16.20 20.33
N LEU A 113 -10.19 17.25 19.55
CA LEU A 113 -8.82 17.60 19.15
C LEU A 113 -7.99 18.19 20.28
N ASN A 114 -8.63 18.69 21.34
CA ASN A 114 -7.95 19.24 22.53
C ASN A 114 -7.44 18.14 23.49
N TYR A 115 -7.59 16.87 23.13
CA TYR A 115 -7.02 15.76 23.88
C TYR A 115 -5.54 15.66 23.52
N GLU A 116 -4.66 15.81 24.51
CA GLU A 116 -3.22 15.62 24.36
C GLU A 116 -2.97 14.35 23.55
N ILE A 117 -2.21 14.51 22.47
CA ILE A 117 -1.80 13.40 21.62
C ILE A 117 -0.75 12.62 22.43
N GLY A 118 -1.22 11.75 23.32
CA GLY A 118 -0.38 10.78 23.98
C GLY A 118 0.27 9.87 22.93
N PRO A 119 1.51 9.40 23.15
CA PRO A 119 2.39 8.82 22.13
C PRO A 119 1.86 7.56 21.43
N CYS A 120 0.69 7.04 21.80
CA CYS A 120 0.23 5.72 21.38
C CYS A 120 -1.12 5.70 20.62
N ARG A 121 -1.82 6.82 20.38
CA ARG A 121 -3.20 6.78 19.81
C ARG A 121 -3.60 7.86 18.78
N SER A 122 -2.68 8.47 18.06
CA SER A 122 -3.01 9.41 16.97
C SER A 122 -2.88 8.79 15.58
N VAL A 123 -4.01 8.41 15.00
CA VAL A 123 -4.18 8.41 13.53
C VAL A 123 -5.39 9.26 13.21
N ALA A 124 -5.14 10.51 12.84
CA ALA A 124 -6.13 11.39 12.24
C ALA A 124 -5.51 11.99 10.97
N CYS A 125 -5.57 11.26 9.88
CA CYS A 125 -5.59 11.79 8.52
C CYS A 125 -6.12 10.70 7.58
N ALA A 126 -6.88 11.09 6.57
CA ALA A 126 -7.52 10.20 5.60
C ALA A 126 -6.46 9.42 4.82
N ALA A 127 -6.11 8.24 5.32
CA ALA A 127 -4.95 7.47 4.90
C ALA A 127 -5.28 5.99 5.05
N THR A 128 -5.58 5.34 3.93
CA THR A 128 -5.69 3.89 3.90
C THR A 128 -4.30 3.27 3.85
N ALA A 129 -3.56 3.39 4.96
CA ALA A 129 -2.20 2.89 5.07
C ALA A 129 -2.20 1.36 4.94
N ALA A 130 -1.38 0.87 4.02
CA ALA A 130 -1.02 -0.52 3.82
C ALA A 130 0.33 -0.75 4.54
N TRP A 131 0.35 -1.45 5.68
CA TRP A 131 1.55 -1.58 6.53
C TRP A 131 2.21 -2.97 6.42
N GLN A 132 3.46 -3.07 5.96
CA GLN A 132 4.17 -4.34 5.86
C GLN A 132 4.79 -4.73 7.20
N THR A 133 4.26 -5.79 7.83
CA THR A 133 4.89 -6.46 8.98
C THR A 133 6.06 -7.30 8.46
N THR A 134 7.28 -6.93 8.80
CA THR A 134 8.45 -7.82 8.68
C THR A 134 8.82 -8.21 10.10
N ASP A 135 8.13 -9.22 10.64
CA ASP A 135 8.54 -9.94 11.84
C ASP A 135 7.93 -11.34 11.79
N THR A 136 8.57 -12.23 11.03
CA THR A 136 8.48 -13.67 11.25
C THR A 136 9.82 -14.10 11.82
N VAL A 137 10.05 -13.82 13.10
CA VAL A 137 10.97 -14.64 13.88
C VAL A 137 10.25 -15.94 14.19
N ALA A 138 10.55 -16.94 13.37
CA ALA A 138 10.39 -18.34 13.75
C ALA A 138 11.32 -18.63 14.94
N GLY A 139 10.80 -19.23 16.00
CA GLY A 139 11.63 -19.73 17.09
C GLY A 139 10.88 -20.12 18.36
N MET A 140 10.66 -21.44 18.51
CA MET A 140 10.28 -22.23 19.69
C MET A 140 8.82 -22.28 20.11
#